data_AF-A0A9D7SWW4-F1
#
_entry.id   AF-A0A9D7SWW4-F1
#
_cell.length_a   1.000
_cell.length_b   1.000
_cell.length_c   1.000
_cell.angle_alpha   90.00
_cell.angle_beta   90.00
_cell.angle_gamma   90.00
#
_symmetry.space_group_name_H-M   'P 1'
#
loop_
_entity.id
_entity.type
_entity.pdbx_description
1 polymer ?
#
loop_
_entity_poly.entity_id
_entity_poly.type
_entity_poly.pdbx_seq_one_letter_code
_entity_poly.pdbx_strand_id
1 'polypeptide(L)'
;MQKTVFTFGLISGLIIVVLGFATQALLMGDNGEMDMSKGEIFGYLTMIVALSMIFFGIRQFRDRHLSGLISFGQAFKVGFLIALIASAIYVIGWMVYYNTSETAHNFPAKYLEHMKEQWAASGISQDEINARSAGLAKTWNHIKIQ
;
A
#
# COMPACT_ATOMS: atom_id res chain seq x y z
N MET A 1 27.06 -3.12 5.43
CA MET A 1 25.73 -2.83 6.03
C MET A 1 25.01 -1.70 5.30
N GLN A 2 25.55 -0.48 5.28
CA GLN A 2 24.88 0.69 4.66
C GLN A 2 24.50 0.47 3.19
N LYS A 3 25.43 -0.01 2.35
CA LYS A 3 25.15 -0.29 0.94
C LYS A 3 23.96 -1.25 0.76
N THR A 4 23.93 -2.36 1.50
CA THR A 4 22.82 -3.34 1.45
C THR A 4 21.50 -2.70 1.89
N VAL A 5 21.49 -1.98 3.01
CA VAL A 5 20.29 -1.31 3.53
C VAL A 5 19.72 -0.31 2.51
N PHE A 6 20.56 0.56 1.94
CA PHE A 6 20.11 1.53 0.94
C PHE A 6 19.63 0.85 -0.34
N THR A 7 20.36 -0.13 -0.87
CA THR A 7 19.96 -0.85 -2.09
C THR A 7 18.62 -1.55 -1.93
N PHE A 8 18.45 -2.35 -0.86
CA PHE A 8 17.20 -3.09 -0.66
C PHE A 8 16.04 -2.20 -0.21
N GLY A 9 16.31 -1.13 0.54
CA GLY A 9 15.30 -0.12 0.89
C GLY A 9 14.79 0.62 -0.34
N LEU A 10 15.68 1.07 -1.23
CA LEU A 10 15.32 1.73 -2.49
C LEU A 10 14.57 0.77 -3.42
N ILE A 11 15.03 -0.48 -3.58
CA ILE A 11 14.34 -1.46 -4.43
C ILE A 11 12.95 -1.75 -3.87
N SER A 12 12.81 -2.00 -2.56
CA SER A 12 11.51 -2.26 -1.94
C SER A 12 10.56 -1.07 -2.10
N GLY A 13 11.03 0.15 -1.82
CA GLY A 13 10.23 1.37 -2.02
C GLY A 13 9.84 1.60 -3.48
N LEU A 14 10.77 1.43 -4.42
CA LEU A 14 10.49 1.53 -5.85
C LEU A 14 9.50 0.47 -6.33
N ILE A 15 9.59 -0.76 -5.83
CA ILE A 15 8.61 -1.80 -6.16
C ILE A 15 7.22 -1.39 -5.68
N ILE A 16 7.09 -0.87 -4.46
CA ILE A 16 5.80 -0.42 -3.93
C ILE A 16 5.21 0.69 -4.79
N VAL A 17 6.01 1.71 -5.14
CA VAL A 17 5.55 2.83 -5.96
C VAL A 17 5.24 2.37 -7.39
N VAL A 18 6.18 1.69 -8.05
CA VAL A 18 6.00 1.30 -9.46
C VAL A 18 4.86 0.30 -9.60
N LEU A 19 4.80 -0.76 -8.80
CA LEU A 19 3.70 -1.72 -8.88
C LEU A 19 2.37 -1.10 -8.39
N GLY A 20 2.41 -0.27 -7.35
CA GLY A 20 1.22 0.43 -6.86
C GLY A 20 0.60 1.34 -7.93
N PHE A 21 1.41 2.15 -8.61
CA PHE A 21 0.93 3.02 -9.69
C PHE A 21 0.61 2.23 -10.97
N ALA A 22 1.41 1.21 -11.32
CA ALA A 22 1.14 0.39 -12.49
C ALA A 22 -0.17 -0.39 -12.35
N THR A 23 -0.46 -0.94 -11.17
CA THR A 23 -1.74 -1.64 -10.93
C THR A 23 -2.92 -0.69 -11.05
N GLN A 24 -2.81 0.56 -10.58
CA GLN A 24 -3.84 1.57 -10.80
C GLN A 24 -4.04 1.87 -12.30
N ALA A 25 -2.95 2.08 -13.04
CA ALA A 25 -3.00 2.38 -14.47
C ALA A 25 -3.51 1.20 -15.32
N LEU A 26 -3.15 -0.03 -14.96
CA LEU A 26 -3.53 -1.25 -15.68
C LEU A 26 -4.95 -1.74 -15.34
N LEU A 27 -5.46 -1.40 -14.15
CA LEU A 27 -6.81 -1.77 -13.71
C LEU A 27 -7.85 -0.67 -13.97
N MET A 28 -7.45 0.48 -14.51
CA MET A 28 -8.37 1.41 -15.17
C MET A 28 -8.89 0.75 -16.44
N GLY A 29 -10.14 0.27 -16.41
CA GLY A 29 -10.80 -0.26 -17.61
C GLY A 29 -11.11 0.84 -18.63
N ASP A 30 -11.54 0.45 -19.84
CA ASP A 30 -11.91 1.35 -20.95
C ASP A 30 -12.98 2.40 -20.56
N ASN A 31 -13.72 2.15 -19.47
CA ASN A 31 -14.79 3.00 -18.96
C ASN A 31 -14.29 4.01 -17.90
N GLY A 32 -13.00 3.98 -17.54
CA GLY A 32 -12.44 4.79 -16.45
C GLY A 32 -12.82 4.32 -15.04
N GLU A 33 -13.41 3.13 -14.92
CA GLU A 33 -13.76 2.50 -13.63
C GLU A 33 -12.70 1.47 -13.23
N MET A 34 -12.28 1.54 -11.97
CA MET A 34 -11.36 0.57 -11.37
C MET A 34 -12.19 -0.57 -10.79
N ASP A 35 -11.90 -1.80 -11.20
CA ASP A 35 -12.40 -3.01 -10.52
C ASP A 35 -11.74 -3.08 -9.14
N MET A 36 -12.45 -2.60 -8.11
CA MET A 36 -11.95 -2.49 -6.74
C MET A 36 -11.51 -3.84 -6.17
N SER A 37 -12.23 -4.93 -6.49
CA SER A 37 -11.86 -6.27 -6.03
C SER A 37 -10.53 -6.74 -6.63
N LYS A 38 -10.27 -6.47 -7.91
CA LYS A 38 -8.94 -6.73 -8.50
C LYS A 38 -7.87 -5.83 -7.90
N GLY A 39 -8.18 -4.55 -7.69
CA GLY A 39 -7.28 -3.57 -7.06
C GLY A 39 -6.77 -4.03 -5.69
N GLU A 40 -7.66 -4.57 -4.86
CA GLU A 40 -7.31 -5.12 -3.54
C GLU A 40 -6.33 -6.31 -3.64
N ILE A 41 -6.62 -7.27 -4.51
CA ILE A 41 -5.77 -8.46 -4.71
C ILE A 41 -4.36 -8.05 -5.13
N PHE A 42 -4.25 -7.15 -6.12
CA PHE A 42 -2.96 -6.66 -6.61
C PHE A 42 -2.22 -5.81 -5.56
N GLY A 43 -2.96 -5.04 -4.76
CA GLY A 43 -2.40 -4.33 -3.60
C GLY A 43 -1.74 -5.28 -2.61
N TYR A 44 -2.44 -6.35 -2.20
CA TYR A 44 -1.88 -7.35 -1.29
C TYR A 44 -0.70 -8.11 -1.88
N LEU A 45 -0.74 -8.47 -3.17
CA LEU A 45 0.40 -9.09 -3.85
C LEU A 45 1.62 -8.17 -3.84
N THR A 46 1.43 -6.88 -4.10
CA THR A 46 2.51 -5.88 -4.06
C THR A 46 3.13 -5.81 -2.66
N MET A 47 2.31 -5.84 -1.60
CA MET A 47 2.80 -5.85 -0.22
C MET A 47 3.64 -7.10 0.09
N ILE A 48 3.21 -8.28 -0.36
CA ILE A 48 3.97 -9.53 -0.18
C ILE A 48 5.34 -9.45 -0.87
N VAL A 49 5.38 -8.95 -2.10
CA VAL A 49 6.63 -8.77 -2.85
C VAL A 49 7.55 -7.78 -2.13
N ALA A 50 7.01 -6.63 -1.70
CA ALA A 50 7.78 -5.61 -0.99
C ALA A 50 8.38 -6.11 0.33
N LEU A 51 7.59 -6.86 1.13
CA LEU A 51 8.06 -7.46 2.38
C LEU A 51 9.10 -8.55 2.16
N SER A 52 8.98 -9.31 1.06
CA SER A 52 9.98 -10.33 0.68
C SER A 52 11.36 -9.71 0.43
N MET A 53 11.43 -8.47 -0.06
CA MET A 53 12.70 -7.76 -0.26
C MET A 53 13.45 -7.50 1.05
N ILE A 54 12.74 -7.33 2.17
CA ILE A 54 13.36 -7.18 3.49
C ILE A 54 14.11 -8.47 3.86
N PHE A 55 13.48 -9.63 3.66
CA PHE A 55 14.11 -10.94 3.88
C PHE A 55 15.36 -11.12 3.03
N PHE A 56 15.27 -10.82 1.72
CA PHE A 56 16.44 -10.92 0.84
C PHE A 56 17.55 -9.93 1.22
N GLY A 57 17.21 -8.74 1.69
CA GLY A 57 18.19 -7.76 2.18
C GLY A 57 18.94 -8.25 3.42
N ILE A 58 18.23 -8.87 4.38
CA ILE A 58 18.85 -9.48 5.56
C ILE A 58 19.74 -10.66 5.16
N ARG A 59 19.25 -11.55 4.29
CA ARG A 59 19.99 -12.71 3.79
C ARG A 59 21.28 -12.28 3.07
N GLN A 60 21.19 -11.30 2.19
CA GLN A 60 22.34 -10.76 1.47
C GLN A 60 23.37 -10.15 2.43
N PHE A 61 22.92 -9.46 3.48
CA PHE A 61 23.82 -8.92 4.50
C PHE A 61 24.53 -10.02 5.28
N ARG A 62 23.80 -11.04 5.72
CA ARG A 62 24.34 -12.23 6.40
C ARG A 62 25.41 -12.93 5.55
N ASP A 63 25.09 -13.23 4.29
CA ASP A 63 25.93 -14.08 3.44
C ASP A 63 27.20 -13.33 2.98
N ARG A 64 27.12 -12.03 2.65
CA ARG A 64 28.27 -11.26 2.14
C ARG A 64 29.15 -10.60 3.18
N HIS A 65 28.62 -10.29 4.37
CA HIS A 65 29.38 -9.52 5.37
C HIS A 65 29.65 -10.29 6.67
N LEU A 66 28.90 -11.36 6.95
CA LEU A 66 28.98 -12.11 8.21
C LEU A 66 29.25 -13.60 8.00
N SER A 67 29.69 -14.00 6.80
CA SER A 67 30.04 -15.39 6.45
C SER A 67 28.95 -16.40 6.81
N GLY A 68 27.67 -16.00 6.73
CA GLY A 68 26.52 -16.89 6.96
C GLY A 68 25.93 -16.87 8.37
N LEU A 69 26.56 -16.22 9.36
CA LEU A 69 26.07 -16.18 10.74
C LEU A 69 25.63 -14.76 11.13
N ILE A 70 24.36 -14.58 11.50
CA ILE A 70 23.83 -13.28 11.92
C ILE A 70 23.10 -13.41 13.25
N SER A 71 23.37 -12.49 14.18
CA SER A 71 22.61 -12.41 15.44
C SER A 71 21.23 -11.77 15.20
N PHE A 72 20.25 -12.10 16.05
CA PHE A 72 18.90 -11.54 15.95
C PHE A 72 18.90 -10.00 15.94
N GLY A 73 19.66 -9.37 16.84
CA GLY A 73 19.73 -7.91 16.92
C GLY A 73 20.29 -7.26 15.65
N GLN A 74 21.26 -7.90 14.99
CA GLN A 74 21.79 -7.41 13.71
C GLN A 74 20.78 -7.60 12.57
N ALA A 75 20.11 -8.75 12.50
CA ALA A 75 19.07 -9.01 11.51
C ALA A 75 17.91 -8.02 11.65
N PHE A 76 17.44 -7.79 12.88
CA PHE A 76 16.40 -6.82 13.19
C PHE A 76 16.80 -5.41 12.77
N LYS A 77 18.01 -4.96 13.13
CA LYS A 77 18.51 -3.62 12.76
C LYS A 77 18.55 -3.42 11.25
N VAL A 78 19.01 -4.43 10.50
CA VAL A 78 19.07 -4.35 9.03
C VAL A 78 17.67 -4.30 8.43
N GLY A 79 16.77 -5.18 8.86
CA GLY A 79 15.38 -5.19 8.40
C GLY A 79 14.65 -3.89 8.71
N PHE A 80 14.83 -3.36 9.93
CA PHE A 80 14.25 -2.10 10.37
C PHE A 80 14.70 -0.91 9.52
N LEU A 81 16.00 -0.81 9.22
CA LEU A 81 16.51 0.28 8.40
C LEU A 81 16.02 0.19 6.93
N ILE A 82 15.90 -1.02 6.39
CA ILE A 82 15.31 -1.23 5.05
C ILE A 82 13.84 -0.78 5.06
N ALA A 83 13.07 -1.20 6.07
CA ALA A 83 11.66 -0.85 6.21
C ALA A 83 11.46 0.67 6.36
N LEU A 84 12.35 1.36 7.10
CA LEU A 84 12.31 2.81 7.27
C LEU A 84 12.52 3.57 5.95
N ILE A 85 13.44 3.11 5.10
CA ILE A 85 13.66 3.70 3.78
C ILE A 85 12.47 3.42 2.86
N ALA A 86 11.98 2.19 2.85
CA ALA A 86 10.84 1.80 2.03
C ALA A 86 9.56 2.57 2.42
N SER A 87 9.33 2.79 3.72
CA SER A 87 8.17 3.56 4.20
C SER A 87 8.26 5.04 3.84
N ALA A 88 9.45 5.65 3.90
CA ALA A 88 9.65 7.02 3.45
C ALA A 88 9.32 7.18 1.96
N ILE A 89 9.78 6.25 1.11
CA ILE A 89 9.47 6.26 -0.32
C ILE A 89 7.98 6.05 -0.56
N TYR A 90 7.35 5.13 0.18
CA TYR A 90 5.91 4.91 0.11
C TYR A 90 5.11 6.18 0.44
N VAL A 91 5.44 6.89 1.52
CA VAL A 91 4.78 8.15 1.89
C VAL A 91 4.95 9.20 0.79
N ILE A 92 6.15 9.35 0.24
CA ILE A 92 6.41 10.29 -0.86
C ILE A 92 5.57 9.91 -2.08
N GLY A 93 5.55 8.64 -2.48
CA GLY A 93 4.75 8.16 -3.61
C GLY A 93 3.26 8.41 -3.40
N TRP A 94 2.77 8.19 -2.18
CA TRP A 94 1.38 8.45 -1.82
C TRP A 94 1.03 9.95 -1.85
N MET A 95 1.93 10.82 -1.36
CA MET A 95 1.75 12.27 -1.45
C MET A 95 1.75 12.77 -2.90
N VAL A 96 2.62 12.22 -3.75
CA VAL A 96 2.62 12.54 -5.19
C VAL A 96 1.32 12.08 -5.82
N TYR A 97 0.87 10.86 -5.53
CA TYR A 97 -0.40 10.32 -6.04
C TYR A 97 -1.59 11.22 -5.70
N TYR A 98 -1.74 11.60 -4.43
CA TYR A 98 -2.85 12.47 -4.00
C TYR A 98 -2.82 13.85 -4.63
N ASN A 99 -1.65 14.45 -4.80
CA ASN A 99 -1.53 15.79 -5.39
C ASN A 99 -1.67 15.81 -6.92
N THR A 100 -1.49 14.68 -7.60
CA THR A 100 -1.44 14.63 -9.08
C THR A 100 -2.62 13.90 -9.70
N SER A 101 -3.32 13.03 -8.97
CA SER A 101 -4.44 12.25 -9.50
C SER A 101 -5.79 12.78 -9.02
N GLU A 102 -6.60 13.32 -9.95
CA GLU A 102 -8.00 13.65 -9.68
C GLU A 102 -8.81 12.44 -9.19
N THR A 103 -8.42 11.23 -9.62
CA THR A 103 -8.98 9.96 -9.15
C THR A 103 -8.83 9.77 -7.63
N ALA A 104 -7.78 10.31 -7.01
CA ALA A 104 -7.57 10.22 -5.56
C ALA A 104 -8.58 11.07 -4.77
N HIS A 105 -9.00 12.21 -5.32
CA HIS A 105 -10.03 13.06 -4.70
C HIS A 105 -11.42 12.43 -4.74
N ASN A 106 -11.72 11.68 -5.81
CA ASN A 106 -13.01 11.00 -5.98
C ASN A 106 -13.02 9.58 -5.39
N PHE A 107 -11.87 9.03 -5.02
CA PHE A 107 -11.74 7.70 -4.42
C PHE A 107 -12.65 7.48 -3.19
N PRO A 108 -12.75 8.42 -2.22
CA PRO A 108 -13.62 8.22 -1.06
C PRO A 108 -15.09 8.05 -1.42
N ALA A 109 -15.58 8.82 -2.40
CA ALA A 109 -16.95 8.74 -2.86
C ALA A 109 -17.21 7.43 -3.60
N LYS A 110 -16.32 7.04 -4.53
CA LYS A 110 -16.42 5.76 -5.25
C LYS A 110 -16.33 4.56 -4.30
N TYR A 111 -15.46 4.62 -3.30
CA TYR A 111 -15.32 3.57 -2.30
C TYR A 111 -16.57 3.42 -1.46
N LEU A 112 -17.19 4.54 -1.05
CA LEU A 112 -18.45 4.50 -0.31
C LEU A 112 -19.59 3.87 -1.13
N GLU A 113 -19.70 4.19 -2.42
CA GLU A 113 -20.68 3.57 -3.30
C GLU A 113 -20.44 2.06 -3.43
N HIS A 114 -19.20 1.63 -3.67
CA HIS A 114 -18.86 0.20 -3.74
C HIS A 114 -19.19 -0.55 -2.43
N MET A 115 -18.95 0.07 -1.27
CA MET A 115 -19.33 -0.52 0.02
C MET A 115 -20.85 -0.67 0.16
N LYS A 116 -21.64 0.32 -0.29
CA LYS A 116 -23.10 0.22 -0.26
C LYS A 116 -23.61 -0.92 -1.14
N GLU A 117 -23.02 -1.10 -2.32
CA GLU A 117 -23.35 -2.21 -3.22
C GLU A 117 -23.06 -3.57 -2.57
N GLN A 118 -21.88 -3.73 -1.92
CA GLN A 118 -21.56 -4.95 -1.19
C GLN A 118 -22.51 -5.20 0.00
N TRP A 119 -22.90 -4.15 0.73
CA TRP A 119 -23.86 -4.28 1.81
C TRP A 119 -25.27 -4.65 1.32
N ALA A 120 -25.73 -4.07 0.22
CA ALA A 120 -26.98 -4.47 -0.40
C ALA A 120 -26.93 -5.94 -0.86
N ALA A 121 -25.81 -6.36 -1.46
CA ALA A 121 -25.61 -7.75 -1.90
C ALA A 121 -25.51 -8.76 -0.74
N SER A 122 -25.05 -8.33 0.44
CA SER A 122 -25.00 -9.16 1.65
C SER A 122 -26.32 -9.21 2.43
N GLY A 123 -27.37 -8.53 1.94
CA GLY A 123 -28.74 -8.62 2.48
C GLY A 123 -29.02 -7.75 3.70
N ILE A 124 -28.17 -6.76 3.98
CA ILE A 124 -28.39 -5.81 5.07
C ILE A 124 -29.49 -4.81 4.68
N SER A 125 -30.31 -4.35 5.64
CA SER A 125 -31.43 -3.45 5.35
C SER A 125 -30.97 -2.06 4.86
N GLN A 126 -31.79 -1.40 4.04
CA GLN A 126 -31.47 -0.08 3.50
C GLN A 126 -31.26 0.97 4.60
N ASP A 127 -32.01 0.87 5.71
CA ASP A 127 -31.87 1.77 6.86
C ASP A 127 -30.50 1.60 7.54
N GLU A 128 -30.01 0.35 7.62
CA GLU A 128 -28.69 0.07 8.18
C GLU A 128 -27.55 0.52 7.24
N ILE A 129 -27.73 0.37 5.93
CA ILE A 129 -26.80 0.91 4.91
C ILE A 129 -26.70 2.43 5.02
N ASN A 130 -27.82 3.12 5.20
CA ASN A 130 -27.86 4.58 5.35
C ASN A 130 -27.18 5.03 6.67
N ALA A 131 -27.43 4.32 7.77
CA ALA A 131 -26.77 4.60 9.05
C ALA A 131 -25.25 4.41 8.98
N ARG A 132 -24.79 3.31 8.38
CA ARG A 132 -23.35 3.01 8.21
C ARG A 132 -22.65 4.00 7.29
N SER A 133 -23.27 4.34 6.16
CA SER A 133 -22.70 5.31 5.21
C SER A 133 -22.62 6.73 5.77
N ALA A 134 -23.61 7.17 6.55
CA ALA A 134 -23.57 8.45 7.26
C ALA A 134 -22.44 8.50 8.31
N GLY A 135 -22.23 7.40 9.05
CA GLY A 135 -21.12 7.28 10.01
C GLY A 135 -19.74 7.38 9.34
N LEU A 136 -19.58 6.76 8.17
CA LEU A 136 -18.37 6.89 7.37
C LEU A 136 -18.20 8.34 6.89
N ALA A 137 -19.19 8.93 6.23
CA ALA A 137 -19.09 10.31 5.71
C ALA A 137 -18.66 11.33 6.80
N LYS A 138 -19.18 11.18 8.03
CA LYS A 138 -18.79 12.00 9.18
C LYS A 138 -17.31 11.82 9.57
N THR A 139 -16.84 10.58 9.60
CA THR A 139 -15.43 10.25 9.90
C THR A 139 -14.48 10.81 8.84
N TRP A 140 -14.84 10.70 7.55
CA TRP A 140 -14.02 11.20 6.44
C TRP A 140 -13.90 12.74 6.44
N ASN A 141 -14.97 13.45 6.81
CA ASN A 141 -14.91 14.92 6.97
C ASN A 141 -13.99 15.37 8.11
N HIS A 142 -13.78 14.54 9.14
CA HIS A 142 -12.82 14.82 10.20
C HIS A 142 -11.37 14.46 9.83
N ILE A 143 -11.17 13.56 8.85
CA ILE A 143 -9.83 13.10 8.41
C ILE A 143 -9.28 13.94 7.26
N LYS A 144 -10.09 14.81 6.62
CA LYS A 144 -9.57 15.83 5.70
C LYS A 144 -8.58 16.73 6.45
N ILE A 145 -7.30 16.42 6.35
CA ILE A 145 -6.21 17.27 6.80
C ILE A 145 -6.34 18.56 5.97
N GLN A 146 -6.57 19.68 6.66
CA GLN A 146 -6.50 21.01 6.06
C GLN A 146 -5.07 21.36 5.66
#